data_AF-A0A352Q324-F1
#
_entry.id   AF-A0A352Q324-F1
#
_cell.length_a   1.000
_cell.length_b   1.000
_cell.length_c   1.000
_cell.angle_alpha   90.00
_cell.angle_beta   90.00
_cell.angle_gamma   90.00
#
_symmetry.space_group_name_H-M   'P 1'
#
loop_
_entity.id
_entity.type
_entity.pdbx_description
1 polymer ?
#
loop_
_entity_poly.entity_id
_entity_poly.type
_entity_poly.pdbx_seq_one_letter_code
_entity_poly.pdbx_strand_id
1 'polypeptide(L)'
;RHIAACIDHCRKNGHESMDVSEASEEFWVQEVIKFRGRTDRNKECTPGYYNFEGEENRRQDGTYNGGFAAYMAHIDSIEQDFEKHFEFDG
;
A
#
# COMPACT_ATOMS: atom_id res chain seq x y z
N ARG A 1 -14.27 2.29 1.07
CA ARG A 1 -14.65 1.81 2.43
C ARG A 1 -13.53 2.11 3.43
N HIS A 2 -12.31 1.61 3.21
CA HIS A 2 -11.18 1.81 4.11
C HIS A 2 -10.93 3.25 4.55
N ILE A 3 -10.79 4.19 3.60
CA ILE A 3 -10.58 5.62 3.91
C ILE A 3 -11.67 6.18 4.85
N ALA A 4 -12.92 5.74 4.68
CA ALA A 4 -14.01 6.17 5.55
C ALA A 4 -13.89 5.59 6.97
N ALA A 5 -13.37 4.37 7.11
CA ALA A 5 -13.10 3.76 8.41
C ALA A 5 -11.97 4.50 9.14
N CYS A 6 -10.90 4.88 8.45
CA CYS A 6 -9.84 5.74 9.01
C CYS A 6 -10.40 7.06 9.54
N ILE A 7 -11.17 7.78 8.70
CA ILE A 7 -11.77 9.07 9.08
C ILE A 7 -12.73 8.92 10.27
N ASP A 8 -13.53 7.85 10.28
CA ASP A 8 -14.46 7.57 11.38
C ASP A 8 -13.71 7.29 12.69
N HIS A 9 -12.61 6.53 12.65
CA HIS A 9 -11.75 6.28 13.81
C HIS A 9 -11.17 7.60 14.36
N CYS A 10 -10.58 8.45 13.51
CA CYS A 10 -10.04 9.76 13.94
C CYS A 10 -11.13 10.60 14.64
N ARG A 11 -12.31 10.71 14.02
CA ARG A 11 -13.41 11.52 14.57
C ARG A 11 -13.97 11.00 15.88
N LYS A 12 -14.05 9.68 16.05
CA LYS A 12 -14.55 9.05 17.27
C LYS A 12 -13.61 9.22 18.46
N ASN A 13 -12.30 9.22 18.20
CA ASN A 13 -11.27 9.34 19.23
C ASN A 13 -10.76 10.79 19.41
N GLY A 14 -11.23 11.73 18.59
CA GLY A 14 -10.89 13.15 18.71
C GLY A 14 -9.55 13.54 18.11
N HIS A 15 -8.99 12.72 17.22
CA HIS A 15 -7.72 13.01 16.54
C HIS A 15 -7.92 14.02 15.41
N GLU A 16 -7.06 15.03 15.36
CA GLU A 16 -7.05 16.03 14.28
C GLU A 16 -6.28 15.55 13.05
N SER A 17 -5.26 14.71 13.26
CA SER A 17 -4.41 14.16 12.21
C SER A 17 -4.17 12.66 12.43
N MET A 18 -3.78 11.98 11.36
CA MET A 18 -3.35 10.59 11.36
C MET A 18 -2.30 10.44 10.27
N ASP A 19 -1.15 9.89 10.61
CA ASP A 19 -0.09 9.55 9.66
C ASP A 19 0.28 8.07 9.78
N VAL A 20 0.84 7.49 8.72
CA VAL A 20 1.27 6.09 8.74
C VAL A 20 2.52 5.96 9.61
N SER A 21 2.62 4.89 10.41
CA SER A 21 3.85 4.64 11.15
C SER A 21 4.97 4.23 10.19
N GLU A 22 6.21 4.65 10.46
CA GLU A 22 7.38 4.34 9.63
C GLU A 22 7.51 2.83 9.40
N ALA A 23 7.25 2.03 10.43
CA ALA A 23 7.29 0.57 10.34
C ALA A 23 6.22 -0.01 9.40
N SER A 24 5.03 0.58 9.36
CA SER A 24 3.94 0.14 8.46
C SER A 24 4.22 0.55 7.02
N GLU A 25 4.78 1.75 6.80
CA GLU A 25 5.20 2.20 5.47
C GLU A 25 6.30 1.31 4.91
N GLU A 26 7.37 1.07 5.67
CA GLU A 26 8.49 0.20 5.26
C GLU A 26 8.00 -1.23 4.97
N PHE A 27 7.13 -1.77 5.82
CA PHE A 27 6.51 -3.08 5.58
C PHE A 27 5.78 -3.10 4.22
N TRP A 28 4.96 -2.09 3.94
CA TRP A 28 4.19 -2.03 2.70
C TRP A 28 5.11 -1.92 1.47
N VAL A 29 6.17 -1.12 1.55
CA VAL A 29 7.18 -1.00 0.49
C VAL A 29 7.82 -2.37 0.19
N GLN A 30 8.26 -3.09 1.22
CA GLN A 30 8.87 -4.42 1.02
C GLN A 30 7.88 -5.44 0.47
N GLU A 31 6.62 -5.39 0.91
CA GLU A 31 5.57 -6.28 0.42
C GLU A 31 5.25 -6.00 -1.06
N VAL A 32 5.17 -4.74 -1.49
CA VAL A 32 5.04 -4.37 -2.90
C VAL A 32 6.23 -4.85 -3.72
N ILE A 33 7.47 -4.66 -3.24
CA ILE A 33 8.68 -5.13 -3.93
C ILE A 33 8.67 -6.66 -4.09
N LYS A 34 8.27 -7.39 -3.06
CA LYS A 34 8.20 -8.87 -3.07
C LYS A 34 7.21 -9.41 -4.09
N PHE A 35 6.08 -8.72 -4.27
CA PHE A 35 5.03 -9.10 -5.22
C PHE A 35 5.16 -8.45 -6.59
N ARG A 36 6.12 -7.53 -6.77
CA ARG A 36 6.52 -7.09 -8.10
C ARG A 36 6.94 -8.30 -8.93
N GLY A 37 6.44 -8.41 -10.16
CA GLY A 37 6.77 -9.52 -11.06
C GLY A 37 8.28 -9.73 -11.13
N ARG A 38 8.73 -10.95 -10.82
CA ARG A 38 10.16 -11.34 -10.78
C ARG A 38 10.82 -11.47 -12.16
N THR A 39 10.07 -11.20 -13.23
CA THR A 39 10.47 -11.47 -14.60
C THR A 39 10.62 -10.17 -15.38
N ASP A 40 11.68 -10.07 -16.18
CA ASP A 40 11.87 -8.98 -17.16
C ASP A 40 10.86 -9.02 -18.32
N ARG A 41 9.85 -9.91 -18.29
CA ARG A 41 8.77 -10.00 -19.29
C ARG A 41 8.07 -8.67 -19.56
N ASN A 42 7.99 -7.78 -18.57
CA ASN A 42 7.43 -6.44 -18.78
C ASN A 42 8.28 -5.57 -19.72
N LYS A 43 9.59 -5.82 -19.82
CA LYS A 43 10.51 -5.14 -20.76
C LYS A 43 10.38 -5.67 -22.19
N GLU A 44 9.97 -6.93 -22.35
CA GLU A 44 9.80 -7.59 -23.66
C GLU A 44 8.39 -7.42 -24.25
N CYS A 45 7.43 -6.91 -23.48
CA CYS A 45 6.11 -6.55 -23.99
C CYS A 45 6.19 -5.36 -24.96
N THR A 46 5.26 -5.30 -25.92
CA THR A 46 5.05 -4.13 -26.76
C THR A 46 4.92 -2.88 -25.87
N PRO A 47 5.64 -1.77 -26.15
CA PRO A 47 5.55 -0.54 -25.37
C PRO A 47 4.09 -0.12 -25.16
N GLY A 48 3.76 0.24 -23.93
CA GLY A 48 2.48 0.84 -23.60
C GLY A 48 2.36 1.26 -22.14
N TYR A 49 1.17 1.74 -21.79
CA TYR A 49 0.86 2.30 -20.47
C TYR A 49 1.29 1.43 -19.28
N TYR A 50 1.21 0.10 -19.43
CA TYR A 50 1.50 -0.85 -18.35
C TYR A 50 2.99 -1.12 -18.10
N ASN A 51 3.88 -0.71 -19.01
CA ASN A 51 5.34 -0.84 -18.85
C ASN A 51 6.07 0.50 -18.98
N PHE A 52 5.39 1.63 -18.77
CA PHE A 52 5.97 2.98 -18.90
C PHE A 52 6.61 3.21 -20.29
N GLU A 53 5.97 2.73 -21.36
CA GLU A 53 6.54 2.80 -22.71
C GLU A 53 7.92 2.10 -22.85
N GLY A 54 8.26 1.20 -21.92
CA GLY A 54 9.54 0.49 -21.88
C GLY A 54 10.60 1.12 -20.96
N GLU A 55 10.30 2.21 -20.26
CA GLU A 55 11.23 2.88 -19.35
C GLU A 55 11.48 2.12 -18.03
N GLU A 56 12.67 2.27 -17.45
CA GLU A 56 12.99 1.67 -16.16
C GLU A 56 12.28 2.40 -15.03
N ASN A 57 11.54 1.66 -14.21
CA ASN A 57 10.87 2.19 -13.03
C ASN A 57 11.46 1.59 -11.75
N ARG A 58 11.51 2.38 -10.67
CA ARG A 58 11.99 1.90 -9.36
C ARG A 58 11.13 0.74 -8.89
N ARG A 59 11.70 -0.13 -8.05
CA ARG A 59 11.01 -1.36 -7.65
C ARG A 59 9.76 -1.09 -6.81
N GLN A 60 9.77 -0.02 -6.01
CA GLN A 60 8.66 0.41 -5.18
C GLN A 60 7.54 1.15 -5.94
N ASP A 61 7.81 1.65 -7.16
CA ASP A 61 6.86 2.49 -7.92
C ASP A 61 5.82 1.65 -8.71
N GLY A 62 5.67 0.36 -8.37
CA GLY A 62 4.78 -0.59 -9.04
C GLY A 62 3.50 -0.89 -8.27
N THR A 63 2.47 -1.38 -8.97
CA THR A 63 1.24 -1.85 -8.33
C THR A 63 1.46 -3.14 -7.53
N TYR A 64 0.73 -3.29 -6.42
CA TYR A 64 0.71 -4.54 -5.65
C TYR A 64 0.06 -5.68 -6.45
N ASN A 65 0.81 -6.76 -6.70
CA ASN A 65 0.36 -7.92 -7.47
C ASN A 65 0.19 -9.20 -6.64
N GLY A 66 0.06 -9.09 -5.30
CA GLY A 66 -0.21 -10.25 -4.42
C GLY A 66 -1.64 -10.80 -4.48
N GLY A 67 -2.50 -10.15 -5.27
CA GLY A 67 -3.89 -10.55 -5.46
C GLY A 67 -4.86 -9.86 -4.49
N PHE A 68 -6.12 -9.80 -4.90
CA PHE A 68 -7.16 -9.05 -4.20
C PHE A 68 -7.43 -9.57 -2.77
N ALA A 69 -7.40 -10.89 -2.58
CA ALA A 69 -7.64 -11.48 -1.25
C ALA A 69 -6.57 -11.07 -0.22
N ALA A 70 -5.29 -11.06 -0.63
CA ALA A 70 -4.19 -10.62 0.23
C ALA A 70 -4.29 -9.13 0.52
N TYR A 71 -4.60 -8.32 -0.51
CA TYR A 71 -4.84 -6.89 -0.33
C TYR A 71 -5.95 -6.60 0.69
N MET A 72 -7.10 -7.30 0.58
CA MET A 72 -8.20 -7.15 1.54
C MET A 72 -7.80 -7.59 2.95
N ALA A 73 -7.01 -8.67 3.10
CA ALA A 73 -6.53 -9.11 4.40
C ALA A 73 -5.62 -8.07 5.08
N HIS A 74 -4.77 -7.35 4.31
CA HIS A 74 -3.99 -6.25 4.86
C HIS A 74 -4.87 -5.10 5.33
N ILE A 75 -5.90 -4.73 4.55
CA ILE A 75 -6.88 -3.72 4.93
C ILE A 75 -7.62 -4.11 6.21
N ASP A 76 -8.09 -5.36 6.29
CA ASP A 76 -8.80 -5.88 7.48
C ASP A 76 -7.90 -5.89 8.72
N SER A 77 -6.60 -6.21 8.57
CA SER A 77 -5.62 -6.14 9.66
C SER A 77 -5.45 -4.72 10.18
N ILE A 78 -5.44 -3.73 9.28
CA ILE A 78 -5.32 -2.32 9.67
C ILE A 78 -6.57 -1.88 10.43
N GLU A 79 -7.76 -2.22 9.94
CA GLU A 79 -9.03 -1.83 10.56
C GLU A 79 -9.28 -2.50 11.94
N GLN A 80 -8.53 -3.55 12.28
CA GLN A 80 -8.57 -4.21 13.60
C GLN A 80 -7.72 -3.53 14.67
N ASP A 81 -6.69 -2.79 14.29
CA ASP A 81 -5.71 -2.20 15.21
C ASP A 81 -5.07 -0.96 14.55
N PHE A 82 -5.80 0.15 14.58
CA PHE A 82 -5.35 1.39 13.96
C PHE A 82 -4.12 1.95 14.66
N GLU A 83 -4.03 1.85 15.99
CA GLU A 83 -2.92 2.37 16.80
C GLU A 83 -1.59 1.67 16.51
N LYS A 84 -1.61 0.43 16.02
CA LYS A 84 -0.40 -0.26 15.55
C LYS A 84 0.11 0.28 14.22
N HIS A 85 -0.79 0.76 13.37
CA HIS A 85 -0.49 1.08 11.97
C HIS A 85 -0.33 2.57 11.69
N PHE A 86 -0.88 3.41 12.56
CA PHE A 86 -0.87 4.85 12.42
C PHE A 86 -0.41 5.55 13.69
N GLU A 87 0.21 6.70 13.49
CA GLU A 87 0.48 7.68 14.53
C GLU A 87 -0.62 8.74 14.47
N PHE A 88 -1.15 9.12 15.64
CA PHE A 88 -2.24 10.07 15.75
C PHE A 88 -1.83 11.26 16.61
N ASP A 89 -2.19 12.46 16.17
CA ASP A 89 -2.08 13.65 17.02
C ASP A 89 -3.28 13.74 17.98
N GLY A 90 -3.07 14.43 19.11
CA GLY A 90 -4.08 14.71 20.13
C GLY A 90 -4.50 16.17 20.17
#